data_AF-A0A3C0W1A2-F1
#
_entry.id   AF-A0A3C0W1A2-F1
#
_cell.length_a   1.000
_cell.length_b   1.000
_cell.length_c   1.000
_cell.angle_alpha   90.00
_cell.angle_beta   90.00
_cell.angle_gamma   90.00
#
_symmetry.space_group_name_H-M   'P 1'
#
loop_
_entity.id
_entity.type
_entity.pdbx_description
1 polymer ?
#
loop_
_entity_poly.entity_id
_entity_poly.type
_entity_poly.pdbx_seq_one_letter_code
_entity_poly.pdbx_strand_id
1 'polypeptide(L)'
;QQSQAAGQAKELLSKAQTVNGINLITANLGQADGNQAQSVVDAIKGEFEGVIVVGSGGGGRVALVASVSDGLTDRVQAGAIIQAIAPVVGGKGGGKPGAARGGGKDPAKLDEALGQVATLLQA
;
A
#
# COMPACT_ATOMS: atom_id res chain seq x y z
N GLN A 1 9.37 -13.13 -13.19
CA GLN A 1 8.99 -12.19 -12.12
C GLN A 1 8.20 -10.99 -12.67
N GLN A 2 8.64 -10.32 -13.74
CA GLN A 2 7.93 -9.17 -14.33
C GLN A 2 6.51 -9.48 -14.87
N SER A 3 6.29 -10.68 -15.43
CA SER A 3 4.97 -11.12 -15.93
C SER A 3 3.92 -11.33 -14.81
N GLN A 4 4.33 -11.76 -13.61
CA GLN A 4 3.41 -11.97 -12.48
C GLN A 4 2.96 -10.65 -11.85
N ALA A 5 3.88 -9.70 -11.68
CA ALA A 5 3.55 -8.36 -11.15
C ALA A 5 2.59 -7.60 -12.08
N ALA A 6 2.77 -7.70 -13.40
CA ALA A 6 1.86 -7.07 -14.37
C ALA A 6 0.45 -7.69 -14.35
N GLY A 7 0.34 -9.02 -14.21
CA GLY A 7 -0.95 -9.70 -14.06
C GLY A 7 -1.68 -9.29 -12.79
N GLN A 8 -0.99 -9.27 -11.65
CA GLN A 8 -1.56 -8.80 -10.38
C GLN A 8 -1.93 -7.32 -10.42
N ALA A 9 -1.11 -6.47 -11.05
CA ALA A 9 -1.40 -5.05 -11.19
C ALA A 9 -2.72 -4.81 -11.93
N LYS A 10 -2.97 -5.51 -13.06
CA LYS A 10 -4.24 -5.41 -13.79
C LYS A 10 -5.45 -5.82 -12.96
N GLU A 11 -5.32 -6.86 -12.16
CA GLU A 11 -6.39 -7.29 -11.25
C GLU A 11 -6.63 -6.28 -10.12
N LEU A 12 -5.59 -5.63 -9.63
CA LEU A 12 -5.73 -4.61 -8.59
C LEU A 12 -6.29 -3.29 -9.12
N LEU A 13 -5.96 -2.93 -10.37
CA LEU A 13 -6.56 -1.79 -11.07
C LEU A 13 -8.08 -1.93 -11.19
N SER A 14 -8.58 -3.14 -11.49
CA SER A 14 -10.04 -3.37 -11.56
C SER A 14 -10.73 -3.39 -10.19
N LYS A 15 -9.96 -3.45 -9.09
CA LYS A 15 -10.42 -3.38 -7.71
C LYS A 15 -10.27 -1.98 -7.10
N ALA A 16 -9.88 -0.98 -7.89
CA ALA A 16 -9.81 0.39 -7.44
C ALA A 16 -11.18 0.86 -6.94
N GLN A 17 -11.18 1.57 -5.82
CA GLN A 17 -12.36 2.17 -5.21
C GLN A 17 -12.15 3.68 -5.05
N THR A 18 -13.22 4.44 -4.97
CA THR A 18 -13.14 5.88 -4.71
C THR A 18 -13.57 6.16 -3.27
N VAL A 19 -12.71 6.82 -2.50
CA VAL A 19 -12.97 7.24 -1.11
C VAL A 19 -12.75 8.74 -1.04
N ASN A 20 -13.78 9.52 -0.67
CA ASN A 20 -13.70 10.98 -0.56
C ASN A 20 -13.14 11.69 -1.82
N GLY A 21 -13.52 11.19 -3.00
CA GLY A 21 -13.02 11.69 -4.29
C GLY A 21 -11.58 11.32 -4.63
N ILE A 22 -10.97 10.40 -3.87
CA ILE A 22 -9.61 9.88 -4.08
C ILE A 22 -9.71 8.42 -4.51
N ASN A 23 -9.06 8.08 -5.62
CA ASN A 23 -8.95 6.69 -6.03
C ASN A 23 -7.98 5.96 -5.10
N LEU A 24 -8.37 4.79 -4.64
CA LEU A 24 -7.65 3.98 -3.68
C LEU A 24 -7.54 2.54 -4.18
N ILE A 25 -6.34 1.99 -4.10
CA ILE A 25 -6.07 0.56 -4.21
C ILE A 25 -5.40 0.09 -2.93
N THR A 26 -6.00 -0.92 -2.28
CA THR A 26 -5.39 -1.62 -1.14
C THR A 26 -5.27 -3.11 -1.47
N ALA A 27 -4.12 -3.72 -1.19
CA ALA A 27 -3.92 -5.15 -1.46
C ALA A 27 -3.03 -5.85 -0.45
N ASN A 28 -3.43 -7.06 -0.06
CA ASN A 28 -2.58 -8.01 0.64
C ASN A 28 -2.02 -9.02 -0.38
N LEU A 29 -0.70 -9.07 -0.54
CA LEU A 29 -0.01 -9.98 -1.47
C LEU A 29 0.36 -11.33 -0.85
N GLY A 30 -0.17 -11.63 0.34
CA GLY A 30 0.07 -12.89 1.05
C GLY A 30 1.55 -13.05 1.39
N GLN A 31 2.17 -14.15 0.96
CA GLN A 31 3.54 -14.52 1.33
C GLN A 31 4.63 -13.85 0.48
N ALA A 32 4.29 -12.85 -0.34
CA ALA A 32 5.26 -12.08 -1.11
C ALA A 32 6.29 -11.38 -0.20
N ASP A 33 7.50 -11.17 -0.72
CA ASP A 33 8.51 -10.34 -0.05
C ASP A 33 8.32 -8.84 -0.35
N GLY A 34 9.07 -7.99 0.36
CA GLY A 34 8.98 -6.54 0.18
C GLY A 34 9.42 -6.04 -1.20
N ASN A 35 10.29 -6.76 -1.91
CA ASN A 35 10.71 -6.38 -3.26
C ASN A 35 9.62 -6.67 -4.29
N GLN A 36 8.91 -7.79 -4.13
CA GLN A 36 7.73 -8.12 -4.92
C GLN A 36 6.60 -7.11 -4.67
N ALA A 37 6.33 -6.77 -3.41
CA ALA A 37 5.36 -5.74 -3.06
C ALA A 37 5.68 -4.38 -3.70
N GLN A 38 6.95 -3.98 -3.64
CA GLN A 38 7.41 -2.76 -4.31
C GLN A 38 7.20 -2.83 -5.83
N SER A 39 7.54 -3.95 -6.46
CA SER A 39 7.40 -4.13 -7.91
C SER A 39 5.94 -4.06 -8.37
N VAL A 40 5.00 -4.57 -7.56
CA VAL A 40 3.56 -4.47 -7.83
C VAL A 40 3.10 -3.01 -7.74
N VAL A 41 3.50 -2.28 -6.70
CA VAL A 41 3.17 -0.85 -6.56
C VAL A 41 3.74 -0.04 -7.73
N ASP A 42 4.98 -0.30 -8.14
CA ASP A 42 5.61 0.38 -9.27
C ASP A 42 4.92 0.08 -10.62
N ALA A 43 4.36 -1.12 -10.79
CA ALA A 43 3.58 -1.46 -11.98
C ALA A 43 2.22 -0.74 -11.99
N ILE A 44 1.55 -0.63 -10.84
CA ILE A 44 0.24 0.03 -10.74
C ILE A 44 0.38 1.55 -10.90
N LYS A 45 1.37 2.17 -10.24
CA LYS A 45 1.51 3.64 -10.25
C LYS A 45 1.78 4.24 -11.64
N GLY A 46 2.25 3.43 -12.59
CA GLY A 46 2.46 3.87 -13.97
C GLY A 46 1.16 4.03 -14.77
N GLU A 47 0.06 3.44 -14.31
CA GLU A 47 -1.23 3.39 -15.00
C GLU A 47 -2.39 3.88 -14.11
N PHE A 48 -2.10 4.38 -12.90
CA PHE A 48 -3.08 4.73 -11.89
C PHE A 48 -2.77 6.06 -11.21
N GLU A 49 -3.76 6.94 -11.17
CA GLU A 49 -3.72 8.19 -10.42
C GLU A 49 -4.55 8.07 -9.14
N GLY A 50 -3.87 8.10 -7.98
CA GLY A 50 -4.51 7.88 -6.68
C GLY A 50 -3.56 7.51 -5.55
N VAL A 51 -4.11 6.80 -4.57
CA VAL A 51 -3.40 6.22 -3.42
C VAL A 51 -3.32 4.72 -3.60
N ILE A 52 -2.11 4.16 -3.51
CA ILE A 52 -1.86 2.72 -3.58
C ILE A 52 -1.21 2.31 -2.26
N VAL A 53 -1.78 1.31 -1.57
CA VAL A 53 -1.19 0.74 -0.35
C VAL A 53 -1.20 -0.77 -0.43
N VAL A 54 -0.02 -1.37 -0.39
CA VAL A 54 0.15 -2.81 -0.53
C VAL A 54 0.91 -3.35 0.66
N GLY A 55 0.48 -4.52 1.12
CA GLY A 55 1.08 -5.25 2.21
C GLY A 55 1.45 -6.68 1.82
N SER A 56 2.48 -7.24 2.45
CA SER A 56 2.81 -8.67 2.35
C SER A 56 3.36 -9.20 3.66
N GLY A 57 3.21 -10.49 3.92
CA GLY A 57 3.56 -11.19 5.18
C GLY A 57 4.63 -12.26 5.02
N GLY A 58 5.42 -12.24 3.95
CA GLY A 58 6.43 -13.25 3.64
C GLY A 58 7.49 -13.42 4.73
N GLY A 59 7.82 -14.67 5.06
CA GLY A 59 8.89 -14.97 6.02
C GLY A 59 8.58 -14.56 7.47
N GLY A 60 7.30 -14.45 7.83
CA GLY A 60 6.86 -14.09 9.18
C GLY A 60 7.03 -12.62 9.53
N ARG A 61 7.27 -11.76 8.53
CA ARG A 61 7.37 -10.31 8.70
C ARG A 61 6.47 -9.61 7.70
N VAL A 62 5.93 -8.48 8.14
CA VAL A 62 5.11 -7.63 7.29
C VAL A 62 5.99 -6.63 6.56
N ALA A 63 5.79 -6.48 5.26
CA ALA A 63 6.25 -5.36 4.46
C ALA A 63 5.04 -4.53 4.03
N LEU A 64 5.14 -3.21 4.13
CA LEU A 64 4.13 -2.25 3.70
C LEU A 64 4.75 -1.26 2.72
N VAL A 65 4.07 -1.00 1.62
CA VAL A 65 4.49 -0.04 0.59
C VAL A 65 3.30 0.86 0.26
N ALA A 66 3.50 2.17 0.29
CA ALA A 66 2.50 3.14 -0.11
C ALA A 66 3.06 4.07 -1.19
N SER A 67 2.21 4.40 -2.17
CA SER A 67 2.46 5.39 -3.21
C SER A 67 1.25 6.33 -3.30
N VAL A 68 1.51 7.62 -3.44
CA VAL A 68 0.49 8.65 -3.67
C VAL A 68 0.90 9.45 -4.90
N SER A 69 -0.03 9.64 -5.83
CA SER A 69 0.18 10.51 -6.99
C SER A 69 0.59 11.93 -6.58
N ASP A 70 1.49 12.55 -7.34
CA ASP A 70 2.05 13.87 -7.02
C ASP A 70 0.97 14.92 -6.79
N GLY A 71 -0.08 14.94 -7.62
CA GLY A 71 -1.22 15.87 -7.50
C GLY A 71 -2.12 15.67 -6.27
N LEU A 72 -1.90 14.63 -5.47
CA LEU A 72 -2.62 14.34 -4.23
C LEU A 72 -1.78 14.53 -2.98
N THR A 73 -0.46 14.74 -3.12
CA THR A 73 0.49 14.75 -1.99
C THR A 73 0.23 15.85 -0.96
N ASP A 74 -0.38 16.96 -1.36
CA ASP A 74 -0.79 18.05 -0.45
C ASP A 74 -2.01 17.68 0.42
N ARG A 75 -2.82 16.72 -0.03
CA ARG A 75 -4.02 16.24 0.67
C ARG A 75 -3.75 14.97 1.46
N VAL A 76 -2.95 14.06 0.89
CA VAL A 76 -2.68 12.73 1.42
C VAL A 76 -1.20 12.43 1.26
N GLN A 77 -0.56 11.97 2.34
CA GLN A 77 0.88 11.66 2.31
C GLN A 77 1.11 10.18 2.57
N ALA A 78 1.85 9.51 1.68
CA ALA A 78 2.25 8.11 1.81
C ALA A 78 2.96 7.86 3.15
N GLY A 79 3.85 8.78 3.56
CA GLY A 79 4.55 8.72 4.84
C GLY A 79 3.60 8.68 6.03
N ALA A 80 2.57 9.53 6.03
CA ALA A 80 1.57 9.59 7.09
C ALA A 80 0.70 8.33 7.13
N ILE A 81 0.28 7.81 5.97
CA ILE A 81 -0.48 6.54 5.89
C ILE A 81 0.34 5.41 6.54
N ILE A 82 1.59 5.23 6.13
CA ILE A 82 2.45 4.16 6.67
C ILE A 82 2.67 4.32 8.17
N GLN A 83 2.87 5.55 8.66
CA GLN A 83 3.05 5.80 10.08
C GLN A 83 1.80 5.45 10.90
N ALA A 84 0.61 5.62 10.34
CA ALA A 84 -0.64 5.25 10.98
C ALA A 84 -0.87 3.73 11.01
N ILE A 85 -0.59 3.02 9.91
CA ILE A 85 -0.94 1.58 9.80
C ILE A 85 0.18 0.63 10.26
N ALA A 86 1.45 1.02 10.20
CA ALA A 86 2.55 0.14 10.59
C ALA A 86 2.52 -0.30 12.07
N PRO A 87 2.09 0.52 13.06
CA PRO A 87 1.93 0.09 14.44
C PRO A 87 0.94 -1.08 14.62
N VAL A 88 -0.10 -1.18 13.77
CA VAL A 88 -1.12 -2.25 13.82
C VAL A 88 -0.50 -3.63 13.63
N VAL A 89 0.52 -3.73 12.77
CA VAL A 89 1.30 -4.95 12.53
C VAL A 89 2.53 -5.08 13.46
N GLY A 90 2.56 -4.33 14.56
CA GLY A 90 3.66 -4.34 15.52
C GLY A 90 4.96 -3.77 14.95
N GLY A 91 4.84 -2.74 14.12
CA GLY A 91 5.89 -2.24 13.25
C GLY A 91 6.08 -0.74 13.24
N LYS A 92 6.90 -0.27 12.30
CA LYS A 92 7.14 1.15 12.04
C LYS A 92 7.45 1.40 10.57
N GLY A 93 7.37 2.64 10.14
CA GLY A 93 7.73 3.02 8.78
C GLY A 93 7.73 4.53 8.59
N GLY A 94 7.93 4.94 7.36
CA GLY A 94 7.96 6.35 6.96
C GLY A 94 8.39 6.50 5.51
N GLY A 95 8.50 7.75 5.07
CA GLY A 95 8.91 8.06 3.71
C GLY A 95 8.56 9.49 3.33
N LYS A 96 8.60 9.74 2.04
CA LYS A 96 8.24 11.03 1.43
C LYS A 96 6.72 11.09 1.20
N PRO A 97 6.15 12.27 0.93
CA PRO A 97 4.73 12.43 0.62
C PRO A 97 4.23 11.52 -0.51
N GLY A 98 4.99 11.35 -1.59
CA GLY A 98 4.59 10.50 -2.72
C GLY A 98 4.92 9.01 -2.57
N ALA A 99 5.85 8.62 -1.68
CA ALA A 99 6.26 7.22 -1.54
C ALA A 99 6.79 6.92 -0.14
N ALA A 100 6.29 5.84 0.46
CA ALA A 100 6.69 5.41 1.79
C ALA A 100 6.73 3.90 1.94
N ARG A 101 7.51 3.45 2.92
CA ARG A 101 7.66 2.03 3.24
C ARG A 101 7.68 1.82 4.74
N GLY A 102 7.17 0.67 5.15
CA GLY A 102 7.16 0.23 6.53
C GLY A 102 7.17 -1.27 6.64
N GLY A 103 7.11 -1.76 7.87
CA GLY A 103 7.01 -3.18 8.12
C GLY A 103 6.79 -3.48 9.59
N GLY A 104 6.43 -4.73 9.86
CA GLY A 104 6.04 -5.19 11.17
C GLY A 104 6.32 -6.67 11.39
N LYS A 105 5.90 -7.18 12.53
CA LYS A 105 6.15 -8.56 12.98
C LYS A 105 4.89 -9.41 13.00
N ASP A 106 3.72 -8.83 12.76
CA ASP A 106 2.45 -9.53 12.87
C ASP A 106 1.69 -9.57 11.53
N PRO A 107 1.91 -10.59 10.69
CA PRO A 107 1.16 -10.80 9.46
C PRO A 107 -0.34 -11.05 9.67
N ALA A 108 -0.77 -11.53 10.84
CA ALA A 108 -2.19 -11.77 11.11
C ALA A 108 -2.98 -10.47 11.21
N LYS A 109 -2.29 -9.35 11.47
CA LYS A 109 -2.85 -7.99 11.54
C LYS A 109 -2.78 -7.24 10.21
N LEU A 110 -2.32 -7.86 9.14
CA LEU A 110 -2.10 -7.18 7.86
C LEU A 110 -3.39 -6.67 7.22
N ASP A 111 -4.44 -7.49 7.18
CA ASP A 111 -5.73 -7.09 6.60
C ASP A 111 -6.39 -5.98 7.44
N GLU A 112 -6.24 -6.04 8.76
CA GLU A 112 -6.69 -4.98 9.68
C GLU A 112 -5.97 -3.65 9.39
N ALA A 113 -4.65 -3.69 9.22
CA ALA A 113 -3.85 -2.51 8.89
C ALA A 113 -4.23 -1.90 7.54
N LEU A 114 -4.45 -2.73 6.50
CA LEU A 114 -4.87 -2.26 5.18
C LEU A 114 -6.29 -1.69 5.20
N GLY A 115 -7.20 -2.27 5.97
CA GLY A 115 -8.57 -1.77 6.12
C GLY A 115 -8.66 -0.35 6.72
N GLN A 116 -7.70 0.04 7.55
CA GLN A 116 -7.65 1.39 8.11
C GLN A 116 -7.38 2.48 7.07
N VAL A 117 -6.75 2.15 5.95
CA VAL A 117 -6.38 3.14 4.91
C VAL A 117 -7.60 3.88 4.39
N ALA A 118 -8.71 3.18 4.11
CA ALA A 118 -9.93 3.82 3.64
C ALA A 118 -10.49 4.81 4.68
N THR A 119 -10.37 4.51 5.97
CA THR A 119 -10.80 5.41 7.05
C THR A 119 -9.91 6.66 7.11
N LEU A 120 -8.59 6.51 6.92
CA LEU A 120 -7.65 7.63 6.91
C LEU A 120 -7.90 8.63 5.77
N LEU A 121 -8.51 8.20 4.66
CA LEU A 121 -8.85 9.08 3.54
C LEU A 121 -10.19 9.83 3.72
N GLN A 122 -11.00 9.44 4.71
CA GLN A 122 -12.27 10.08 5.03
C GLN A 122 -12.12 11.24 6.04
N ALA A 123 -11.01 11.26 6.80
CA ALA A 123 -10.68 12.29 7.77
C ALA A 123 -10.17 13.57 7.08
#